data_AF-A0A2I0VXJ7-F1
#
_entry.id   AF-A0A2I0VXJ7-F1
#
_cell.length_a   1.000
_cell.length_b   1.000
_cell.length_c   1.000
_cell.angle_alpha   90.00
_cell.angle_beta   90.00
_cell.angle_gamma   90.00
#
_symmetry.space_group_name_H-M   'P 1'
#
loop_
_entity.id
_entity.type
_entity.pdbx_description
1 polymer ?
#
loop_
_entity_poly.entity_id
_entity_poly.type
_entity_poly.pdbx_seq_one_letter_code
_entity_poly.pdbx_strand_id
1 'polypeptide(L)'
;MVNPQKSAILFSKDAAQANDICEILNVNISATPIKYLGLPIFYKKLKFQDFQPLIHKISSSLDGWKAKLLSFARRIQLLKFTISNTLAYWIHGSIIPKGCCKIINRMCPRFLYFGSINSRKLHTIAWKDTCVPKSKGGLGIPSIEALYHNFACSTIWRFLNSTNILFDWWNCKLHSLWKPLNANSSQYWKHLCVIAGNIKHCLSLFIHADSKLSFIWDPWCNGSSIADLMDSSQNASLYSSFADWNVGKIIIGNRWLCLTVLRRILFTTSTSTIKLKATFG
;
A
#
# COMPACT_ATOMS: atom_id res chain seq x y z
N MET A 1 -14.02 -21.16 -24.49
CA MET A 1 -15.20 -21.72 -23.79
C MET A 1 -15.05 -21.47 -22.30
N VAL A 2 -16.00 -20.78 -21.68
CA VAL A 2 -16.04 -20.52 -20.22
C VAL A 2 -16.79 -21.66 -19.55
N ASN A 3 -16.27 -22.22 -18.45
CA ASN A 3 -16.95 -23.28 -17.71
C ASN A 3 -17.89 -22.64 -16.66
N PRO A 4 -19.22 -22.77 -16.80
CA PRO A 4 -20.18 -22.12 -15.90
C PRO A 4 -20.13 -22.66 -14.46
N GLN A 5 -19.70 -23.91 -14.26
CA GLN A 5 -19.55 -24.49 -12.91
C GLN A 5 -18.32 -23.97 -12.17
N LYS A 6 -17.32 -23.45 -12.89
CA LYS A 6 -16.09 -22.86 -12.33
C LYS A 6 -16.11 -21.33 -12.36
N SER A 7 -17.17 -20.75 -12.89
CA SER A 7 -17.31 -19.30 -13.06
C SER A 7 -18.40 -18.81 -12.13
N ALA A 8 -18.20 -17.62 -11.58
CA ALA A 8 -19.22 -16.95 -10.79
C ALA A 8 -19.08 -15.44 -10.97
N ILE A 9 -20.20 -14.74 -10.87
CA ILE A 9 -20.23 -13.28 -11.04
C ILE A 9 -20.49 -12.63 -9.68
N LEU A 10 -19.75 -11.56 -9.40
CA LEU A 10 -19.94 -10.72 -8.22
C LEU A 10 -20.56 -9.39 -8.66
N PHE A 11 -21.75 -9.11 -8.15
CA PHE A 11 -22.39 -7.82 -8.33
C PHE A 11 -22.20 -6.93 -7.10
N SER A 12 -22.07 -5.62 -7.35
CA SER A 12 -22.25 -4.62 -6.31
C SER A 12 -23.69 -4.63 -5.81
N LYS A 13 -23.92 -4.04 -4.63
CA LYS A 13 -25.24 -3.99 -3.99
C LYS A 13 -26.33 -3.36 -4.88
N ASP A 14 -25.94 -2.44 -5.77
CA ASP A 14 -26.86 -1.59 -6.53
C ASP A 14 -26.98 -1.98 -8.01
N ALA A 15 -26.67 -3.23 -8.36
CA ALA A 15 -26.77 -3.70 -9.74
C ALA A 15 -28.22 -4.09 -10.08
N ALA A 16 -28.97 -3.17 -10.69
CA ALA A 16 -30.38 -3.40 -11.07
C ALA A 16 -30.57 -4.54 -12.08
N GLN A 17 -29.60 -4.76 -12.97
CA GLN A 17 -29.64 -5.74 -14.08
C GLN A 17 -28.86 -7.03 -13.77
N ALA A 18 -28.61 -7.33 -12.50
CA ALA A 18 -27.78 -8.47 -12.10
C ALA A 18 -28.32 -9.82 -12.60
N ASN A 19 -29.64 -10.01 -12.54
CA ASN A 19 -30.29 -11.25 -12.95
C ASN A 19 -30.25 -11.43 -14.47
N ASP A 20 -30.61 -10.40 -15.23
CA ASP A 20 -30.60 -10.42 -16.71
C ASP A 20 -29.21 -10.79 -17.25
N ILE A 21 -28.16 -10.19 -16.68
CA ILE A 21 -26.77 -10.47 -17.06
C ILE A 21 -26.40 -11.93 -16.75
N CYS A 22 -26.86 -12.46 -15.62
CA CYS A 22 -26.62 -13.86 -15.25
C CYS A 22 -27.35 -14.86 -16.14
N GLU A 23 -28.58 -14.56 -16.54
CA GLU A 23 -29.35 -15.37 -17.49
C GLU A 23 -28.68 -15.39 -18.87
N ILE A 24 -28.24 -14.23 -19.38
CA ILE A 24 -27.54 -14.15 -20.66
C ILE A 24 -26.21 -14.92 -20.63
N LEU A 25 -25.47 -14.83 -19.52
CA LEU A 25 -24.15 -15.46 -19.39
C LEU A 25 -24.22 -16.93 -18.95
N ASN A 26 -25.38 -17.43 -18.50
CA ASN A 26 -25.55 -18.75 -17.87
C ASN A 26 -24.55 -19.00 -16.73
N VAL A 27 -24.31 -17.98 -15.89
CA VAL A 27 -23.39 -18.05 -14.74
C VAL A 27 -24.09 -17.57 -13.47
N ASN A 28 -23.90 -18.29 -12.37
CA ASN A 28 -24.56 -17.98 -11.10
C ASN A 28 -23.94 -16.76 -10.39
N ILE A 29 -24.78 -16.01 -9.69
CA ILE A 29 -24.37 -14.94 -8.79
C ILE A 29 -23.74 -15.58 -7.54
N SER A 30 -22.51 -15.16 -7.20
CA SER A 30 -21.91 -15.55 -5.92
C SER A 30 -22.23 -14.54 -4.83
N ALA A 31 -22.82 -15.02 -3.73
CA ALA A 31 -22.97 -14.25 -2.50
C ALA A 31 -21.71 -14.29 -1.60
N THR A 32 -20.74 -15.16 -1.92
CA THR A 32 -19.51 -15.38 -1.15
C THR A 32 -18.28 -14.92 -1.94
N PRO A 33 -17.15 -14.66 -1.25
CA PRO A 33 -15.89 -14.32 -1.91
C PRO A 33 -15.45 -15.39 -2.91
N ILE A 34 -15.08 -14.95 -4.11
CA ILE A 34 -14.53 -15.83 -5.14
C ILE A 34 -13.02 -15.96 -4.92
N LYS A 35 -12.46 -17.15 -5.12
CA LYS A 35 -11.02 -17.38 -5.02
C LYS A 35 -10.33 -17.11 -6.37
N TYR A 36 -9.40 -16.16 -6.39
CA TYR A 36 -8.56 -15.87 -7.55
C TYR A 36 -7.09 -15.94 -7.16
N LEU A 37 -6.30 -16.76 -7.86
CA LEU A 37 -4.89 -17.03 -7.55
C LEU A 37 -4.64 -17.39 -6.07
N GLY A 38 -5.62 -18.01 -5.40
CA GLY A 38 -5.50 -18.36 -3.99
C GLY A 38 -5.97 -17.28 -3.00
N LEU A 39 -6.29 -16.07 -3.46
CA LEU A 39 -6.77 -14.96 -2.65
C LEU A 39 -8.30 -14.82 -2.75
N PRO A 40 -9.00 -14.53 -1.65
CA PRO A 40 -10.42 -14.21 -1.70
C PRO A 40 -10.63 -12.81 -2.27
N ILE A 41 -11.46 -12.70 -3.31
CA ILE A 41 -11.89 -11.43 -3.92
C ILE A 41 -13.36 -11.24 -3.61
N PHE A 42 -13.70 -10.06 -3.11
CA PHE A 42 -15.09 -9.69 -2.84
C PHE A 42 -15.29 -8.18 -2.92
N TYR A 43 -16.49 -7.76 -3.29
CA TYR A 43 -16.86 -6.33 -3.37
C TYR A 43 -17.11 -5.72 -1.98
N LYS A 44 -17.41 -6.54 -0.97
CA LYS A 44 -17.48 -6.11 0.44
C LYS A 44 -16.16 -6.37 1.16
N LYS A 45 -16.02 -5.76 2.34
CA LYS A 45 -14.91 -6.04 3.25
C LYS A 45 -14.89 -7.52 3.63
N LEU A 46 -13.75 -8.16 3.38
CA LEU A 46 -13.48 -9.54 3.77
C LEU A 46 -13.52 -9.71 5.28
N LYS A 47 -14.13 -10.80 5.73
CA LYS A 47 -14.27 -11.19 7.13
C LYS A 47 -13.13 -12.09 7.55
N PHE A 48 -12.98 -12.29 8.86
CA PHE A 48 -11.99 -13.20 9.43
C PHE A 48 -12.04 -14.63 8.84
N GLN A 49 -13.25 -15.13 8.54
CA GLN A 49 -13.47 -16.46 7.97
C GLN A 49 -12.79 -16.62 6.59
N ASP A 50 -12.76 -15.56 5.78
CA ASP A 50 -12.17 -15.58 4.43
C ASP A 50 -10.65 -15.76 4.46
N PHE A 51 -10.01 -15.46 5.61
CA PHE A 51 -8.57 -15.63 5.85
C PHE A 51 -8.22 -16.95 6.54
N GLN A 52 -9.18 -17.85 6.78
CA GLN A 52 -8.88 -19.20 7.27
C GLN A 52 -7.89 -19.96 6.38
N PRO A 53 -7.94 -19.88 5.03
CA PRO A 53 -6.95 -20.54 4.18
C PRO A 53 -5.52 -20.03 4.43
N LEU A 54 -5.34 -18.75 4.73
CA LEU A 54 -4.04 -18.17 5.10
C LEU A 54 -3.53 -18.75 6.42
N ILE A 55 -4.39 -18.72 7.45
CA ILE A 55 -4.03 -19.23 8.79
C ILE A 55 -3.68 -20.71 8.70
N HIS A 56 -4.48 -21.50 7.98
CA HIS A 56 -4.22 -22.92 7.77
C HIS A 56 -2.90 -23.16 7.03
N LYS A 57 -2.62 -22.41 5.96
CA LYS A 57 -1.35 -22.52 5.22
C LYS A 57 -0.13 -22.21 6.08
N ILE A 58 -0.22 -21.20 6.94
CA ILE A 58 0.84 -20.87 7.90
C ILE A 58 0.96 -21.97 8.95
N SER A 59 -0.15 -22.40 9.55
CA SER A 59 -0.18 -23.46 10.56
C SER A 59 0.42 -24.77 10.04
N SER A 60 0.04 -25.21 8.83
CA SER A 60 0.56 -26.43 8.23
C SER A 60 2.06 -26.36 7.92
N SER A 61 2.55 -25.16 7.58
CA SER A 61 3.99 -24.92 7.38
C SER A 61 4.78 -24.99 8.69
N LEU A 62 4.16 -24.60 9.81
CA LEU A 62 4.82 -24.55 11.13
C LEU A 62 4.68 -25.85 11.95
N ASP A 63 3.63 -26.64 11.74
CA ASP A 63 3.35 -27.88 12.51
C ASP A 63 3.61 -29.17 11.70
N GLY A 64 4.15 -29.05 10.49
CA GLY A 64 4.55 -30.21 9.68
C GLY A 64 5.67 -31.03 10.33
N TRP A 65 5.75 -32.33 10.03
CA TRP A 65 6.77 -33.24 10.60
C TRP A 65 8.20 -32.75 10.37
N LYS A 66 8.49 -32.19 9.18
CA LYS A 66 9.79 -31.57 8.88
C LYS A 66 10.08 -30.36 9.78
N ALA A 67 9.05 -29.58 10.11
CA ALA A 67 9.17 -28.37 10.92
C ALA A 67 9.57 -28.70 12.38
N LYS A 68 9.14 -29.86 12.89
CA LYS A 68 9.49 -30.36 14.23
C LYS A 68 10.96 -30.77 14.36
N LEU A 69 11.62 -31.11 13.25
CA LEU A 69 13.04 -31.52 13.20
C LEU A 69 14.00 -30.35 12.93
N LEU A 70 13.50 -29.11 12.86
CA LEU A 70 14.33 -27.96 12.51
C LEU A 70 15.11 -27.43 13.72
N SER A 71 16.42 -27.22 13.50
CA SER A 71 17.24 -26.44 14.41
C SER A 71 16.74 -25.00 14.53
N PHE A 72 17.14 -24.29 15.58
CA PHE A 72 16.74 -22.89 15.79
C PHE A 72 17.05 -22.00 14.58
N ALA A 73 18.25 -22.12 14.01
CA ALA A 73 18.64 -21.39 12.81
C ALA A 73 17.74 -21.69 11.59
N ARG A 74 17.38 -22.96 11.38
CA ARG A 74 16.47 -23.34 10.28
C ARG A 74 15.04 -22.84 10.51
N ARG A 75 14.58 -22.75 11.77
CA ARG A 75 13.28 -22.15 12.11
C ARG A 75 13.24 -20.66 11.77
N ILE A 76 14.31 -19.91 12.05
CA ILE A 76 14.44 -18.51 11.61
C ILE A 76 14.33 -18.42 10.09
N GLN A 77 15.05 -19.28 9.36
CA GLN A 77 15.04 -19.30 7.90
C GLN A 77 13.63 -19.57 7.34
N LEU A 78 12.91 -20.55 7.91
CA LEU A 78 11.54 -20.87 7.50
C LEU A 78 10.60 -19.67 7.70
N LEU A 79 10.70 -19.00 8.85
CA LEU A 79 9.90 -17.81 9.13
C LEU A 79 10.21 -16.69 8.13
N LYS A 80 11.50 -16.41 7.91
CA LYS A 80 11.97 -15.30 7.07
C LYS A 80 11.66 -15.49 5.59
N PHE A 81 11.75 -16.71 5.06
CA PHE A 81 11.60 -16.95 3.62
C PHE A 81 10.24 -17.52 3.26
N THR A 82 9.68 -18.44 4.04
CA THR A 82 8.41 -19.09 3.68
C THR A 82 7.22 -18.31 4.22
N ILE A 83 7.22 -18.00 5.52
CA ILE A 83 6.09 -17.32 6.15
C ILE A 83 6.02 -15.86 5.70
N SER A 84 7.13 -15.12 5.72
CA SER A 84 7.15 -13.72 5.27
C SER A 84 6.72 -13.56 3.81
N ASN A 85 7.15 -14.44 2.89
CA ASN A 85 6.70 -14.39 1.50
C ASN A 85 5.22 -14.73 1.35
N THR A 86 4.73 -15.71 2.12
CA THR A 86 3.29 -16.04 2.14
C THR A 86 2.48 -14.83 2.62
N LEU A 87 2.92 -14.15 3.69
CA LEU A 87 2.26 -12.96 4.19
C LEU A 87 2.32 -11.81 3.20
N ALA A 88 3.48 -11.55 2.60
CA ALA A 88 3.65 -10.50 1.58
C ALA A 88 2.68 -10.71 0.40
N TYR A 89 2.55 -11.94 -0.09
CA TYR A 89 1.60 -12.27 -1.16
C TYR A 89 0.15 -11.92 -0.78
N TRP A 90 -0.27 -12.25 0.44
CA TRP A 90 -1.62 -11.96 0.92
C TRP A 90 -1.85 -10.47 1.18
N ILE A 91 -0.84 -9.77 1.69
CA ILE A 91 -0.86 -8.32 1.93
C ILE A 91 -1.01 -7.55 0.62
N HIS A 92 -0.33 -7.99 -0.44
CA HIS A 92 -0.43 -7.36 -1.76
C HIS A 92 -1.85 -7.43 -2.34
N GLY A 93 -2.57 -8.52 -2.06
CA GLY A 93 -3.93 -8.72 -2.59
C GLY A 93 -5.06 -8.28 -1.67
N SER A 94 -4.83 -8.15 -0.36
CA SER A 94 -5.91 -7.94 0.61
C SER A 94 -5.44 -7.34 1.94
N ILE A 95 -6.34 -6.63 2.62
CA ILE A 95 -6.11 -6.14 3.98
C ILE A 95 -6.47 -7.26 4.97
N ILE A 96 -5.46 -7.82 5.62
CA ILE A 96 -5.59 -8.88 6.61
C ILE A 96 -6.21 -8.29 7.89
N PRO A 97 -7.31 -8.88 8.42
CA PRO A 97 -7.92 -8.44 9.66
C PRO A 97 -6.95 -8.54 10.83
N LYS A 98 -7.00 -7.56 11.74
CA LYS A 98 -6.16 -7.53 12.96
C LYS A 98 -6.25 -8.83 13.78
N GLY A 99 -7.42 -9.49 13.78
CA GLY A 99 -7.60 -10.80 14.44
C GLY A 99 -6.71 -11.89 13.85
N CYS A 100 -6.58 -11.96 12.52
CA CYS A 100 -5.69 -12.91 11.85
C CYS A 100 -4.22 -12.60 12.17
N CYS A 101 -3.83 -11.31 12.14
CA CYS A 101 -2.47 -10.90 12.50
C CYS A 101 -2.10 -11.32 13.93
N LYS A 102 -3.02 -11.18 14.89
CA LYS A 102 -2.81 -11.63 16.29
C LYS A 102 -2.56 -13.13 16.40
N ILE A 103 -3.28 -13.94 15.61
CA ILE A 103 -3.09 -15.40 15.60
C ILE A 103 -1.72 -15.76 15.02
N ILE A 104 -1.35 -15.16 13.91
CA ILE A 104 -0.05 -15.39 13.26
C ILE A 104 1.10 -14.96 14.17
N ASN A 105 1.01 -13.76 14.76
CA ASN A 105 1.98 -13.25 15.74
C ASN A 105 2.05 -14.07 17.04
N ARG A 106 1.08 -14.94 17.31
CA ARG A 106 1.14 -15.90 18.42
C ARG A 106 1.80 -17.22 18.00
N MET A 107 1.59 -17.68 16.77
CA MET A 107 2.14 -18.93 16.26
C MET A 107 3.65 -18.82 15.98
N CYS A 108 4.10 -17.74 15.31
CA CYS A 108 5.48 -17.55 14.91
C CYS A 108 6.50 -17.61 16.08
N PRO A 109 6.34 -16.86 17.19
CA PRO A 109 7.27 -16.95 18.31
C PRO A 109 7.29 -18.34 18.96
N ARG A 110 6.13 -18.98 19.14
CA ARG A 110 6.05 -20.31 19.75
C ARG A 110 6.80 -21.35 18.94
N PHE A 111 6.61 -21.31 17.62
CA PHE A 111 7.37 -22.15 16.71
C PHE A 111 8.87 -21.86 16.81
N LEU A 112 9.28 -20.58 16.75
CA LEU A 112 10.68 -20.19 16.78
C LEU A 112 11.42 -20.66 18.03
N TYR A 113 10.81 -20.52 19.21
CA TYR A 113 11.47 -20.87 20.47
C TYR A 113 11.27 -22.35 20.83
N PHE A 114 10.06 -22.90 20.68
CA PHE A 114 9.73 -24.24 21.20
C PHE A 114 9.55 -25.32 20.14
N GLY A 115 9.53 -24.97 18.85
CA GLY A 115 9.39 -25.93 17.76
C GLY A 115 7.96 -26.46 17.61
N SER A 116 7.00 -25.83 18.29
CA SER A 116 5.59 -26.16 18.25
C SER A 116 4.75 -24.89 18.31
N ILE A 117 3.63 -24.87 17.60
CA ILE A 117 2.65 -23.78 17.66
C ILE A 117 1.74 -23.85 18.89
N ASN A 118 1.63 -25.04 19.50
CA ASN A 118 0.69 -25.35 20.60
C ASN A 118 1.34 -25.30 21.98
N SER A 119 2.67 -25.19 22.06
CA SER A 119 3.38 -25.10 23.33
C SER A 119 2.95 -23.86 24.13
N ARG A 120 2.53 -24.06 25.38
CA ARG A 120 2.18 -22.98 26.32
C ARG A 120 3.37 -22.54 27.19
N LYS A 121 4.56 -22.49 26.61
CA LYS A 121 5.78 -22.04 27.30
C LYS A 121 6.01 -20.55 27.07
N LEU A 122 6.59 -19.86 28.06
CA LEU A 122 6.97 -18.46 27.95
C LEU A 122 8.36 -18.37 27.30
N HIS A 123 8.47 -17.61 26.22
CA HIS A 123 9.76 -17.18 25.67
C HIS A 123 10.28 -15.98 26.45
N THR A 124 11.61 -15.87 26.60
CA THR A 124 12.26 -14.81 27.36
C THR A 124 12.35 -13.48 26.62
N ILE A 125 12.36 -13.52 25.28
CA ILE A 125 12.50 -12.34 24.41
C ILE A 125 11.13 -12.02 23.80
N ALA A 126 10.73 -10.75 23.83
CA ALA A 126 9.49 -10.33 23.20
C ALA A 126 9.55 -10.52 21.67
N TRP A 127 8.42 -10.88 21.07
CA TRP A 127 8.34 -11.10 19.62
C TRP A 127 8.72 -9.85 18.82
N LYS A 128 8.35 -8.66 19.30
CA LYS A 128 8.72 -7.39 18.66
C LYS A 128 10.23 -7.21 18.57
N ASP A 129 10.95 -7.49 19.66
CA ASP A 129 12.41 -7.37 19.72
C ASP A 129 13.09 -8.45 18.86
N THR A 130 12.47 -9.63 18.78
CA THR A 130 12.93 -10.70 17.88
C THR A 130 12.87 -10.29 16.40
N CYS A 131 11.83 -9.53 16.01
CA CYS A 131 11.62 -9.05 14.64
C CYS A 131 12.54 -7.89 14.23
N VAL A 132 13.24 -7.26 15.16
CA VAL A 132 14.15 -6.14 14.88
C VAL A 132 15.27 -6.60 13.93
N PRO A 133 15.79 -5.72 13.03
CA PRO A 133 16.93 -6.04 12.18
C PRO A 133 18.15 -6.51 12.98
N LYS A 134 19.00 -7.35 12.37
CA LYS A 134 20.24 -7.84 13.00
C LYS A 134 21.18 -6.72 13.43
N SER A 135 21.23 -5.64 12.65
CA SER A 135 22.02 -4.43 12.98
C SER A 135 21.56 -3.72 14.25
N LYS A 136 20.33 -3.98 14.71
CA LYS A 136 19.72 -3.42 15.92
C LYS A 136 19.50 -4.48 17.01
N GLY A 137 20.18 -5.63 16.92
CA GLY A 137 20.16 -6.67 17.95
C GLY A 137 19.04 -7.72 17.85
N GLY A 138 18.18 -7.67 16.84
CA GLY A 138 17.14 -8.69 16.60
C GLY A 138 17.57 -9.80 15.64
N LEU A 139 16.63 -10.69 15.26
CA LEU A 139 16.90 -11.80 14.33
C LEU A 139 16.65 -11.44 12.86
N GLY A 140 16.09 -10.25 12.57
CA GLY A 140 15.80 -9.79 11.22
C GLY A 140 14.66 -10.55 10.54
N ILE A 141 13.67 -11.01 11.32
CA ILE A 141 12.43 -11.60 10.80
C ILE A 141 11.42 -10.44 10.63
N PRO A 142 10.91 -10.18 9.41
CA PRO A 142 10.02 -9.03 9.20
C PRO A 142 8.69 -9.26 9.92
N SER A 143 8.27 -8.27 10.70
CA SER A 143 6.93 -8.26 11.30
C SER A 143 5.86 -8.02 10.23
N ILE A 144 4.61 -8.36 10.55
CA ILE A 144 3.47 -8.13 9.63
C ILE A 144 3.35 -6.62 9.33
N GLU A 145 3.56 -5.77 10.32
CA GLU A 145 3.55 -4.31 10.18
C GLU A 145 4.68 -3.83 9.25
N ALA A 146 5.88 -4.42 9.35
CA ALA A 146 6.99 -4.11 8.46
C ALA A 146 6.70 -4.55 7.01
N LEU A 147 6.02 -5.67 6.81
CA LEU A 147 5.59 -6.13 5.48
C LEU A 147 4.55 -5.18 4.87
N TYR A 148 3.57 -4.72 5.65
CA TYR A 148 2.60 -3.71 5.22
C TYR A 148 3.29 -2.41 4.80
N HIS A 149 4.22 -1.92 5.63
CA HIS A 149 4.98 -0.72 5.33
C HIS A 149 5.80 -0.86 4.04
N ASN A 150 6.51 -1.97 3.87
CA ASN A 150 7.28 -2.25 2.66
C ASN A 150 6.38 -2.28 1.41
N PHE A 151 5.25 -2.98 1.48
CA PHE A 151 4.30 -3.03 0.37
C PHE A 151 3.74 -1.64 0.02
N ALA A 152 3.42 -0.82 1.02
CA ALA A 152 2.97 0.55 0.81
C ALA A 152 4.05 1.40 0.12
N CYS A 153 5.30 1.36 0.62
CA CYS A 153 6.42 2.06 0.00
C CYS A 153 6.66 1.61 -1.45
N SER A 154 6.63 0.31 -1.72
CA SER A 154 6.76 -0.25 -3.07
C SER A 154 5.63 0.23 -3.99
N THR A 155 4.40 0.28 -3.49
CA THR A 155 3.24 0.76 -4.25
C THR A 155 3.33 2.25 -4.54
N ILE A 156 3.73 3.06 -3.56
CA ILE A 156 3.95 4.51 -3.73
C ILE A 156 5.05 4.76 -4.76
N TRP A 157 6.18 4.05 -4.64
CA TRP A 157 7.26 4.16 -5.62
C TRP A 157 6.81 3.84 -7.04
N ARG A 158 6.02 2.78 -7.21
CA ARG A 158 5.47 2.41 -8.52
C ARG A 158 4.45 3.43 -9.01
N PHE A 159 3.59 3.95 -8.14
CA PHE A 159 2.62 4.99 -8.51
C PHE A 159 3.30 6.26 -9.04
N LEU A 160 4.43 6.64 -8.44
CA LEU A 160 5.19 7.83 -8.84
C LEU A 160 6.03 7.62 -10.12
N ASN A 161 6.59 6.43 -10.31
CA ASN A 161 7.59 6.19 -11.37
C ASN A 161 7.07 5.38 -12.57
N SER A 162 5.95 4.68 -12.46
CA SER A 162 5.49 3.77 -13.51
C SER A 162 4.22 4.25 -14.21
N THR A 163 4.25 4.22 -15.54
CA THR A 163 3.08 4.45 -16.40
C THR A 163 2.35 3.13 -16.59
N ASN A 164 1.23 2.96 -15.88
CA ASN A 164 0.33 1.83 -16.04
C ASN A 164 -1.09 2.38 -16.02
N ILE A 165 -1.98 1.78 -16.82
CA ILE A 165 -3.42 2.08 -16.86
C ILE A 165 -4.02 2.22 -15.46
N LEU A 166 -3.64 1.35 -14.52
CA LEU A 166 -4.10 1.44 -13.12
C LEU A 166 -3.67 2.73 -12.43
N PHE A 167 -2.39 3.09 -12.55
CA PHE A 167 -1.84 4.29 -11.90
C PHE A 167 -2.26 5.57 -12.62
N ASP A 168 -2.45 5.52 -13.93
CA ASP A 168 -3.06 6.60 -14.70
C ASP A 168 -4.49 6.84 -14.25
N TRP A 169 -5.27 5.78 -14.04
CA TRP A 169 -6.60 5.89 -13.47
C TRP A 169 -6.59 6.41 -12.02
N TRP A 170 -5.63 6.00 -11.18
CA TRP A 170 -5.44 6.58 -9.85
C TRP A 170 -5.09 8.06 -9.92
N ASN A 171 -4.20 8.49 -10.81
CA ASN A 171 -3.88 9.89 -11.02
C ASN A 171 -5.12 10.69 -11.45
N CYS A 172 -5.94 10.17 -12.37
CA CYS A 172 -7.16 10.85 -12.78
C CYS A 172 -8.21 10.94 -11.66
N LYS A 173 -8.39 9.88 -10.87
CA LYS A 173 -9.48 9.83 -9.86
C LYS A 173 -9.11 10.36 -8.49
N LEU A 174 -7.87 10.10 -8.05
CA LEU A 174 -7.39 10.38 -6.70
C LEU A 174 -6.41 11.55 -6.66
N HIS A 175 -5.82 11.90 -7.81
CA HIS A 175 -4.96 13.05 -8.06
C HIS A 175 -3.60 13.02 -7.36
N SER A 176 -3.55 12.84 -6.05
CA SER A 176 -2.31 12.80 -5.27
C SER A 176 -2.45 11.96 -4.01
N LEU A 177 -1.35 11.34 -3.59
CA LEU A 177 -1.25 10.62 -2.32
C LEU A 177 -1.28 11.55 -1.09
N TRP A 178 -0.94 12.82 -1.25
CA TRP A 178 -0.86 13.82 -0.17
C TRP A 178 -2.10 14.73 -0.10
N LYS A 179 -3.09 14.50 -0.96
CA LYS A 179 -4.39 15.17 -0.88
C LYS A 179 -5.12 14.78 0.42
N PRO A 180 -5.85 15.71 1.06
CA PRO A 180 -6.67 15.39 2.24
C PRO A 180 -7.65 14.25 1.97
N LEU A 181 -7.79 13.39 2.96
CA LEU A 181 -8.52 12.14 2.86
C LEU A 181 -10.03 12.37 2.89
N ASN A 182 -10.74 11.86 1.89
CA ASN A 182 -12.19 11.85 1.90
C ASN A 182 -12.71 10.74 2.85
N ALA A 183 -13.85 10.99 3.49
CA ALA A 183 -14.49 10.02 4.39
C ALA A 183 -14.79 8.68 3.68
N ASN A 184 -15.19 8.76 2.40
CA ASN A 184 -15.59 7.63 1.56
C ASN A 184 -14.42 6.88 0.89
N SER A 185 -13.16 7.28 1.14
CA SER A 185 -12.00 6.60 0.55
C SER A 185 -11.82 5.18 1.10
N SER A 186 -11.33 4.27 0.24
CA SER A 186 -11.05 2.90 0.63
C SER A 186 -9.99 2.85 1.74
N GLN A 187 -10.11 1.87 2.64
CA GLN A 187 -9.13 1.68 3.73
C GLN A 187 -7.71 1.45 3.19
N TYR A 188 -7.61 0.85 2.00
CA TYR A 188 -6.36 0.66 1.28
C TYR A 188 -5.72 2.00 0.91
N TRP A 189 -6.48 2.90 0.29
CA TRP A 189 -5.99 4.23 -0.07
C TRP A 189 -5.60 5.05 1.15
N LYS A 190 -6.43 5.03 2.21
CA LYS A 190 -6.13 5.72 3.47
C LYS A 190 -4.79 5.25 4.06
N HIS A 191 -4.52 3.95 4.02
CA HIS A 191 -3.23 3.42 4.48
C HIS A 191 -2.06 3.94 3.63
N LEU A 192 -2.17 3.95 2.31
CA LEU A 192 -1.13 4.48 1.43
C LEU A 192 -0.85 5.97 1.69
N CYS A 193 -1.88 6.82 1.82
CA CYS A 193 -1.71 8.25 2.12
C CYS A 193 -0.98 8.48 3.45
N VAL A 194 -1.31 7.73 4.50
CA VAL A 194 -0.62 7.83 5.79
C VAL A 194 0.86 7.47 5.65
N ILE A 195 1.18 6.39 4.94
CA ILE A 195 2.58 6.01 4.70
C ILE A 195 3.28 7.05 3.82
N ALA A 196 2.63 7.56 2.78
CA ALA A 196 3.16 8.61 1.91
C ALA A 196 3.49 9.89 2.68
N GLY A 197 2.66 10.27 3.65
CA GLY A 197 2.94 11.37 4.58
C GLY A 197 4.18 11.09 5.44
N ASN A 198 4.29 9.88 6.00
CA ASN A 198 5.42 9.49 6.84
C ASN A 198 6.75 9.47 6.07
N ILE A 199 6.76 9.02 4.81
CA ILE A 199 7.98 8.93 3.99
C ILE A 199 8.28 10.21 3.21
N LYS A 200 7.46 11.26 3.34
CA LYS A 200 7.59 12.53 2.58
C LYS A 200 9.01 13.10 2.63
N HIS A 201 9.61 13.12 3.83
CA HIS A 201 10.96 13.63 4.07
C HIS A 201 12.09 12.78 3.44
N CYS A 202 11.81 11.53 3.08
CA CYS A 202 12.77 10.63 2.42
C CYS A 202 12.69 10.70 0.90
N LEU A 203 11.70 11.41 0.34
CA LEU A 203 11.46 11.45 -1.11
C LEU A 203 12.13 12.69 -1.72
N SER A 204 12.82 12.46 -2.84
CA SER A 204 13.26 13.53 -3.74
C SER A 204 12.61 13.31 -5.09
N LEU A 205 11.76 14.26 -5.51
CA LEU A 205 11.05 14.20 -6.79
C LEU A 205 11.80 15.06 -7.80
N PHE A 206 12.13 14.46 -8.95
CA PHE A 206 12.67 15.18 -10.09
C PHE A 206 11.53 15.62 -10.99
N ILE A 207 11.57 16.88 -11.38
CA ILE A 207 10.51 17.50 -12.17
C ILE A 207 10.91 17.42 -13.64
N HIS A 208 10.04 16.79 -14.42
CA HIS A 208 10.15 16.69 -15.87
C HIS A 208 8.93 17.35 -16.53
N ALA A 209 9.06 17.78 -17.79
CA ALA A 209 7.97 18.39 -18.55
C ALA A 209 6.74 17.46 -18.65
N ASP A 210 6.96 16.14 -18.70
CA ASP A 210 5.88 15.14 -18.75
C ASP A 210 5.44 14.62 -17.37
N SER A 211 5.84 15.30 -16.29
CA SER A 211 5.51 14.84 -14.94
C SER A 211 4.00 14.96 -14.66
N LYS A 212 3.40 13.85 -14.22
CA LYS A 212 2.00 13.76 -13.78
C LYS A 212 1.79 14.18 -12.32
N LEU A 213 2.80 14.83 -11.73
CA LEU A 213 2.76 15.28 -10.35
C LEU A 213 1.71 16.39 -10.20
N SER A 214 0.91 16.31 -9.14
CA SER A 214 -0.04 17.34 -8.78
C SER A 214 0.70 18.60 -8.37
N PHE A 215 0.28 19.74 -8.92
CA PHE A 215 0.91 21.02 -8.64
C PHE A 215 0.82 21.41 -7.16
N ILE A 216 -0.34 21.19 -6.53
CA ILE A 216 -0.62 21.66 -5.16
C ILE A 216 -0.09 20.69 -4.10
N TRP A 217 -0.38 19.40 -4.29
CA TRP A 217 -0.32 18.41 -3.21
C TRP A 217 1.02 17.66 -3.15
N ASP A 218 1.71 17.49 -4.27
CA ASP A 218 2.93 16.68 -4.30
C ASP A 218 4.15 17.46 -3.77
N PRO A 219 5.10 16.79 -3.09
CA PRO A 219 6.26 17.43 -2.46
C PRO A 219 7.40 17.75 -3.44
N TRP A 220 7.10 18.44 -4.54
CA TRP A 220 8.11 18.78 -5.56
C TRP A 220 8.88 20.07 -5.25
N CYS A 221 8.38 20.92 -4.35
CA CYS A 221 9.06 22.16 -3.93
C CYS A 221 10.04 21.88 -2.77
N ASN A 222 11.28 21.47 -3.08
CA ASN A 222 12.30 21.15 -2.07
C ASN A 222 11.84 20.13 -0.99
N GLY A 223 10.97 19.19 -1.34
CA GLY A 223 10.41 18.20 -0.41
C GLY A 223 9.14 18.65 0.33
N SER A 224 8.69 19.89 0.13
CA SER A 224 7.40 20.41 0.63
C SER A 224 6.37 20.53 -0.49
N SER A 225 5.09 20.44 -0.13
CA SER A 225 3.98 20.72 -1.05
C SER A 225 3.64 22.20 -1.02
N ILE A 226 3.09 22.73 -2.11
CA ILE A 226 2.59 24.12 -2.13
C ILE A 226 1.50 24.29 -1.07
N ALA A 227 0.66 23.28 -0.85
CA ALA A 227 -0.33 23.29 0.22
C ALA A 227 0.26 23.51 1.63
N ASP A 228 1.51 23.10 1.88
CA ASP A 228 2.16 23.31 3.18
C ASP A 228 2.76 24.71 3.30
N LEU A 229 3.11 25.33 2.16
CA LEU A 229 3.70 26.66 2.09
C LEU A 229 2.65 27.77 2.07
N MET A 230 1.39 27.45 1.74
CA MET A 230 0.30 28.41 1.70
C MET A 230 -0.49 28.39 3.01
N ASP A 231 -0.52 29.53 3.71
CA ASP A 231 -1.42 29.70 4.87
C ASP A 231 -2.89 29.53 4.46
N SER A 232 -3.60 28.73 5.25
CA SER A 232 -4.93 28.18 4.95
C SER A 232 -6.08 29.21 4.90
N SER A 233 -5.83 30.47 5.25
CA SER A 233 -6.87 31.48 5.42
C SER A 233 -7.09 32.44 4.23
N GLN A 234 -6.14 32.59 3.30
CA GLN A 234 -6.25 33.62 2.23
C GLN A 234 -6.41 33.07 0.79
N ASN A 235 -6.23 31.76 0.55
CA ASN A 235 -5.97 31.25 -0.81
C ASN A 235 -6.95 30.17 -1.32
N ALA A 236 -8.16 30.07 -0.75
CA ALA A 236 -9.17 29.08 -1.16
C ALA A 236 -9.52 29.11 -2.66
N SER A 237 -9.51 30.30 -3.28
CA SER A 237 -9.74 30.50 -4.71
C SER A 237 -8.60 30.00 -5.60
N LEU A 238 -7.36 29.96 -5.09
CA LEU A 238 -6.21 29.41 -5.80
C LEU A 238 -6.24 27.87 -5.76
N TYR A 239 -6.67 27.30 -4.63
CA TYR A 239 -6.86 25.85 -4.51
C TYR A 239 -7.86 25.32 -5.54
N SER A 240 -8.98 26.02 -5.78
CA SER A 240 -9.96 25.61 -6.79
C SER A 240 -9.45 25.80 -8.22
N SER A 241 -8.72 26.88 -8.49
CA SER A 241 -8.21 27.19 -9.83
C SER A 241 -7.12 26.23 -10.31
N PHE A 242 -6.29 25.72 -9.39
CA PHE A 242 -5.16 24.83 -9.69
C PHE A 242 -5.38 23.38 -9.23
N ALA A 243 -6.61 23.03 -8.78
CA ALA A 243 -6.91 21.71 -8.23
C ALA A 243 -6.56 20.55 -9.17
N ASP A 244 -6.73 20.75 -10.48
CA ASP A 244 -6.53 19.75 -11.53
C ASP A 244 -5.25 19.98 -12.35
N TRP A 245 -4.37 20.88 -11.88
CA TRP A 245 -3.14 21.21 -12.58
C TRP A 245 -2.01 20.24 -12.22
N ASN A 246 -1.30 19.78 -13.25
CA ASN A 246 -0.07 19.02 -13.10
C ASN A 246 1.13 19.94 -13.28
N VAL A 247 2.25 19.61 -12.65
CA VAL A 247 3.51 20.37 -12.76
C VAL A 247 3.96 20.48 -14.22
N GLY A 248 3.78 19.43 -15.03
CA GLY A 248 4.11 19.45 -16.46
C GLY A 248 3.43 20.57 -17.26
N LYS A 249 2.21 20.99 -16.90
CA LYS A 249 1.50 22.08 -17.61
C LYS A 249 2.13 23.46 -17.40
N ILE A 250 2.96 23.61 -16.37
CA ILE A 250 3.62 24.87 -16.02
C ILE A 250 5.00 24.95 -16.67
N ILE A 251 5.52 23.83 -17.19
CA ILE A 251 6.82 23.76 -17.84
C ILE A 251 6.57 23.72 -19.35
N ILE A 252 6.72 24.86 -20.02
CA ILE A 252 6.71 24.91 -21.48
C ILE A 252 8.17 25.05 -21.93
N GLY A 253 8.70 23.97 -22.52
CA GLY A 253 10.12 23.86 -22.87
C GLY A 253 11.01 23.79 -21.62
N ASN A 254 11.92 24.78 -21.47
CA ASN A 254 12.86 24.91 -20.35
C ASN A 254 12.53 26.05 -19.36
N ARG A 255 11.31 26.62 -19.45
CA ARG A 255 10.92 27.78 -18.64
C ARG A 255 9.66 27.49 -17.85
N TRP A 256 9.65 27.96 -16.61
CA TRP A 256 8.48 27.95 -15.75
C TRP A 256 7.53 29.08 -16.18
N LEU A 257 6.28 28.74 -16.50
CA LEU A 257 5.16 29.68 -16.62
C LEU A 257 4.83 30.18 -15.21
N CYS A 258 5.62 31.14 -14.74
CA CYS A 258 5.43 31.70 -13.42
C CYS A 258 4.32 32.75 -13.50
N LEU A 259 3.08 32.32 -13.23
CA LEU A 259 2.00 33.25 -12.89
C LEU A 259 2.50 34.15 -11.75
N THR A 260 2.29 35.45 -11.84
CA THR A 260 2.81 36.47 -10.90
C THR A 260 2.54 36.15 -9.42
N VAL A 261 1.47 35.42 -9.14
CA VAL A 261 1.11 34.89 -7.81
C VAL A 261 2.12 33.86 -7.30
N LEU A 262 2.62 32.97 -8.16
CA LEU A 262 3.58 31.91 -7.81
C LEU A 262 5.00 32.47 -7.59
N ARG A 263 5.35 33.59 -8.22
CA ARG A 263 6.62 34.29 -7.94
C ARG A 263 6.72 34.72 -6.48
N ARG A 264 5.61 35.14 -5.86
CA ARG A 264 5.65 35.52 -4.43
C ARG A 264 5.82 34.31 -3.51
N ILE A 265 5.23 33.16 -3.84
CA ILE A 265 5.27 31.97 -2.99
C ILE A 265 6.59 31.22 -3.12
N LEU A 266 7.12 31.09 -4.35
CA LEU A 266 8.35 30.35 -4.59
C LEU A 266 9.63 31.13 -4.23
N PHE A 267 9.60 32.47 -4.26
CA PHE A 267 10.80 33.31 -4.06
C PHE A 267 10.84 34.07 -2.72
N THR A 268 9.86 33.89 -1.82
CA THR A 268 9.89 34.49 -0.45
C THR A 268 10.69 33.68 0.55
N THR A 269 11.04 32.42 0.25
CA THR A 269 11.97 31.63 1.07
C THR A 269 13.40 31.96 0.61
N SER A 270 13.99 32.94 1.30
CA SER A 270 15.41 33.32 1.35
C SER A 270 16.36 32.79 0.26
N THR A 271 16.86 33.72 -0.57
CA THR A 271 18.22 33.83 -1.16
C THR A 271 19.11 32.58 -1.21
N SER A 272 18.54 31.47 -1.60
CA SER A 272 19.22 30.29 -2.05
C SER A 272 18.50 29.99 -3.34
N THR A 273 19.22 30.17 -4.45
CA THR A 273 18.87 29.59 -5.74
C THR A 273 18.14 28.29 -5.45
N ILE A 274 16.84 28.24 -5.74
CA ILE A 274 16.11 26.98 -5.71
C ILE A 274 16.92 26.12 -6.67
N LYS A 275 17.78 25.26 -6.12
CA LYS A 275 18.47 24.23 -6.89
C LYS A 275 17.38 23.23 -7.18
N LEU A 276 16.46 23.63 -8.06
CA LEU A 276 15.72 22.75 -8.94
C LEU A 276 16.81 22.09 -9.77
N LYS A 277 17.44 21.07 -9.19
CA LYS A 277 18.40 20.22 -9.85
C LYS A 277 17.57 19.31 -10.77
N ALA A 278 16.92 19.91 -11.77
CA ALA A 278 16.66 19.25 -13.02
C ALA A 278 18.04 19.08 -13.66
N THR A 279 18.75 18.02 -13.26
CA THR A 279 19.85 17.54 -14.08
C THR A 279 19.21 17.09 -15.39
N PHE A 280 19.41 17.91 -16.42
CA PHE A 280 19.30 17.49 -17.81
C PHE A 280 20.27 16.34 -18.00
N GLY A 281 19.74 15.14 -18.23
CA GLY A 281 20.43 14.11 -19.00
C GLY A 281 20.22 14.40 -20.47
#